data_AF-A0A852ELR6-F1
#
_entry.id   AF-A0A852ELR6-F1
#
_cell.length_a   1.000
_cell.length_b   1.000
_cell.length_c   1.000
_cell.angle_alpha   90.00
_cell.angle_beta   90.00
_cell.angle_gamma   90.00
#
_symmetry.space_group_name_H-M   'P 1'
#
loop_
_entity.id
_entity.type
_entity.pdbx_description
1 polymer ?
#
loop_
_entity_poly.entity_id
_entity_poly.type
_entity_poly.pdbx_seq_one_letter_code
_entity_poly.pdbx_strand_id
1 'polypeptide(L)'
;KCAQPRRWKAFDGKITEMDTQNSLRGKELLEIYRSINTRGIPKDERTSVLLTLKWTVKEHECKLTQEIVALIDREIDLMSREVKECNLEGLRKRICTLFLQYIKIPEFNPQVAGLIKVPQDPLKLYKNVYFCHSCEKYLAPTEFPIPANSHTIGRCRSCYQLDNEARQREAYFKYRLILENLRKSEVDYQDDSKIVFLVQLPDMQYLIENIWNCQSALSACSDLYDLVMVRWDKQHEWSPWNTILLTKEEADAHLKLCNLQKTYEAPFIYRIEQKHIRAKNYFAQIPVMSSFLHRSSNQSNAN
;
A
#
# COMPACT_ATOMS: atom_id res chain seq x y z
N LYS A 1 31.57 -2.35 8.51
CA LYS A 1 30.25 -2.14 9.14
C LYS A 1 30.33 -2.44 10.64
N CYS A 2 30.68 -3.66 11.07
CA CYS A 2 30.81 -3.99 12.49
C CYS A 2 31.87 -3.16 13.26
N ALA A 3 32.92 -2.70 12.58
CA ALA A 3 33.98 -1.89 13.17
C ALA A 3 33.67 -0.38 13.26
N GLN A 4 32.48 0.07 12.85
CA GLN A 4 32.14 1.51 12.89
C GLN A 4 31.63 1.92 14.28
N PRO A 5 32.05 3.10 14.79
CA PRO A 5 31.52 3.63 16.04
C PRO A 5 30.04 3.99 15.89
N ARG A 6 29.29 4.02 17.00
CA ARG A 6 27.92 4.55 16.98
C ARG A 6 27.98 6.06 16.83
N ARG A 7 27.12 6.59 15.97
CA ARG A 7 27.02 8.03 15.69
C ARG A 7 25.62 8.51 15.97
N TRP A 8 25.49 9.61 16.71
CA TRP A 8 24.20 10.29 16.89
C TRP A 8 24.40 11.79 16.91
N LYS A 9 23.34 12.51 16.53
CA LYS A 9 23.29 13.96 16.59
C LYS A 9 22.75 14.36 17.96
N ALA A 10 23.54 15.09 18.72
CA ALA A 10 23.11 15.63 20.00
C ALA A 10 22.16 16.83 19.82
N PHE A 11 21.54 17.28 20.91
CA PHE A 11 20.59 18.39 20.91
C PHE A 11 21.21 19.72 20.41
N ASP A 12 22.52 19.88 20.61
CA ASP A 12 23.33 21.01 20.13
C ASP A 12 23.65 20.93 18.62
N GLY A 13 23.18 19.89 17.93
CA GLY A 13 23.40 19.65 16.53
C GLY A 13 24.76 19.05 16.15
N LYS A 14 25.66 18.82 17.12
CA LYS A 14 26.95 18.18 16.88
C LYS A 14 26.79 16.66 16.75
N ILE A 15 27.62 16.05 15.92
CA ILE A 15 27.66 14.58 15.78
C ILE A 15 28.68 14.05 16.78
N THR A 16 28.22 13.21 17.70
CA THR A 16 29.08 12.50 18.65
C THR A 16 29.30 11.08 18.14
N GLU A 17 30.56 10.64 18.13
CA GLU A 17 30.94 9.26 17.84
C GLU A 17 31.37 8.58 19.14
N MET A 18 30.90 7.35 19.36
CA MET A 18 31.27 6.55 20.52
C MET A 18 31.56 5.12 20.11
N ASP A 19 32.73 4.64 20.51
CA ASP A 19 33.05 3.24 20.47
C ASP A 19 32.39 2.51 21.65
N THR A 20 31.78 1.37 21.33
CA THR A 20 31.26 0.41 22.30
C THR A 20 32.21 -0.77 22.37
N GLN A 21 32.12 -1.57 23.43
CA GLN A 21 32.89 -2.83 23.51
C GLN A 21 32.69 -3.71 22.26
N ASN A 22 31.48 -3.71 21.70
CA ASN A 22 31.14 -4.46 20.50
C ASN A 22 31.79 -3.89 19.23
N SER A 23 31.84 -2.56 19.09
CA SER A 23 32.50 -1.93 17.93
C SER A 23 34.03 -2.03 18.02
N LEU A 24 34.59 -1.97 19.23
CA LEU A 24 36.01 -2.23 19.48
C LEU A 24 36.38 -3.67 19.12
N ARG A 25 35.60 -4.66 19.58
CA ARG A 25 35.79 -6.06 19.17
C ARG A 25 35.68 -6.23 17.66
N GLY A 26 34.73 -5.56 17.02
CA GLY A 26 34.60 -5.54 15.57
C GLY A 26 35.80 -4.92 14.84
N LYS A 27 36.47 -3.92 15.43
CA LYS A 27 37.72 -3.32 14.92
C LYS A 27 38.89 -4.29 15.04
N GLU A 28 39.06 -4.90 16.20
CA GLU A 28 40.11 -5.88 16.49
C GLU A 28 40.05 -7.07 15.52
N LEU A 29 38.87 -7.66 15.33
CA LEU A 29 38.65 -8.76 14.37
C LEU A 29 38.90 -8.34 12.92
N LEU A 30 38.56 -7.10 12.55
CA LEU A 30 38.79 -6.57 11.21
C LEU A 30 40.29 -6.38 10.95
N GLU A 31 41.05 -5.93 11.94
CA GLU A 31 42.50 -5.77 11.86
C GLU A 31 43.17 -7.12 11.65
N ILE A 32 42.84 -8.12 12.47
CA ILE A 32 43.35 -9.50 12.30
C ILE A 32 43.03 -10.03 10.90
N TYR A 33 41.79 -9.85 10.42
CA TYR A 33 41.38 -10.31 9.09
C TYR A 33 42.19 -9.67 7.97
N ARG A 34 42.48 -8.37 8.09
CA ARG A 34 43.34 -7.65 7.14
C ARG A 34 44.76 -8.20 7.17
N SER A 35 45.34 -8.36 8.36
CA SER A 35 46.70 -8.87 8.54
C SER A 35 46.89 -10.28 7.96
N ILE A 36 45.91 -11.18 8.13
CA ILE A 36 46.00 -12.54 7.55
C ILE A 36 45.88 -12.49 6.02
N ASN A 37 45.18 -11.51 5.47
CA ASN A 37 45.00 -11.38 4.02
C ASN A 37 46.14 -10.62 3.33
N THR A 38 47.03 -9.98 4.09
CA THR A 38 48.22 -9.30 3.57
C THR A 38 49.17 -10.31 2.91
N ARG A 39 49.70 -9.97 1.73
CA ARG A 39 50.61 -10.81 0.95
C ARG A 39 52.03 -10.24 1.00
N GLY A 40 53.03 -11.09 0.80
CA GLY A 40 54.43 -10.67 0.66
C GLY A 40 55.07 -10.18 1.95
N ILE A 41 54.57 -10.61 3.11
CA ILE A 41 55.16 -10.30 4.41
C ILE A 41 56.23 -11.34 4.79
N PRO A 42 57.28 -10.96 5.55
CA PRO A 42 58.28 -11.89 6.05
C PRO A 42 57.69 -13.05 6.87
N LYS A 43 58.39 -14.20 6.88
CA LYS A 43 57.93 -15.42 7.59
C LYS A 43 57.67 -15.17 9.07
N ASP A 44 58.51 -14.39 9.74
CA ASP A 44 58.39 -14.10 11.18
C ASP A 44 57.15 -13.23 11.49
N GLU A 45 56.89 -12.24 10.63
CA GLU A 45 55.69 -11.41 10.72
C GLU A 45 54.43 -12.24 10.45
N ARG A 46 54.45 -13.10 9.43
CA ARG A 46 53.35 -14.02 9.13
C ARG A 46 53.07 -14.97 10.29
N THR A 47 54.11 -15.50 10.92
CA THR A 47 53.98 -16.38 12.09
C THR A 47 53.35 -15.64 13.26
N SER A 48 53.77 -14.39 13.49
CA SER A 48 53.18 -13.53 14.53
C SER A 48 51.69 -13.28 14.30
N VAL A 49 51.29 -12.95 13.07
CA VAL A 49 49.87 -12.77 12.69
C VAL A 49 49.06 -14.05 12.91
N LEU A 50 49.61 -15.21 12.54
CA LEU A 50 48.95 -16.51 12.73
C LEU A 50 48.79 -16.87 14.21
N LEU A 51 49.76 -16.53 15.05
CA LEU A 51 49.67 -16.72 16.50
C LEU A 51 48.60 -15.80 17.10
N THR A 52 48.55 -14.53 16.71
CA THR A 52 47.47 -13.61 17.13
C THR A 52 46.10 -14.18 16.79
N LEU A 53 45.91 -14.63 15.54
CA LEU A 53 44.68 -15.30 15.12
C LEU A 53 44.35 -16.52 16.00
N LYS A 54 45.34 -17.39 16.25
CA LYS A 54 45.19 -18.60 17.06
C LYS A 54 44.71 -18.28 18.47
N TRP A 55 45.26 -17.25 19.10
CA TRP A 55 44.83 -16.81 20.43
C TRP A 55 43.40 -16.27 20.42
N THR A 56 43.05 -15.43 19.44
CA THR A 56 41.70 -14.85 19.33
C THR A 56 40.61 -15.90 19.14
N VAL A 57 40.83 -16.92 18.31
CA VAL A 57 39.81 -17.96 18.08
C VAL A 57 39.72 -18.98 19.21
N LYS A 58 40.75 -19.09 20.06
CA LYS A 58 40.74 -19.98 21.24
C LYS A 58 39.85 -19.48 22.37
N GLU A 59 39.38 -18.24 22.30
CA GLU A 59 38.37 -17.72 23.25
C GLU A 59 37.06 -18.51 23.21
N HIS A 60 36.79 -19.25 22.12
CA HIS A 60 35.60 -20.07 21.94
C HIS A 60 35.95 -21.47 21.43
N GLU A 61 35.55 -22.51 22.16
CA GLU A 61 35.79 -23.90 21.74
C GLU A 61 34.61 -24.45 20.94
N CYS A 62 34.77 -24.57 19.62
CA CYS A 62 33.81 -25.24 18.75
C CYS A 62 34.50 -25.86 17.53
N LYS A 63 33.75 -26.63 16.74
CA LYS A 63 34.30 -27.31 15.55
C LYS A 63 34.99 -26.34 14.58
N LEU A 64 34.43 -25.13 14.40
CA LEU A 64 34.98 -24.11 13.52
C LEU A 64 36.35 -23.61 14.03
N THR A 65 36.45 -23.27 15.32
CA THR A 65 37.71 -22.76 15.88
C THR A 65 38.78 -23.84 15.95
N GLN A 66 38.41 -25.09 16.22
CA GLN A 66 39.31 -26.24 16.13
C GLN A 66 39.87 -26.42 14.72
N GLU A 67 39.04 -26.30 13.68
CA GLU A 67 39.49 -26.37 12.28
C GLU A 67 40.45 -25.23 11.93
N ILE A 68 40.13 -23.99 12.33
CA ILE A 68 41.00 -22.83 12.12
C ILE A 68 42.36 -23.06 12.79
N VAL A 69 42.38 -23.49 14.05
CA VAL A 69 43.62 -23.76 14.80
C VAL A 69 44.46 -24.84 14.12
N ALA A 70 43.84 -25.94 13.66
CA ALA A 70 44.55 -27.01 12.97
C ALA A 70 45.20 -26.54 11.65
N LEU A 71 44.52 -25.67 10.88
CA LEU A 71 45.07 -25.11 9.65
C LEU A 71 46.19 -24.10 9.92
N ILE A 72 46.10 -23.31 10.99
CA ILE A 72 47.18 -22.41 11.42
C ILE A 72 48.43 -23.22 11.75
N ASP A 73 48.28 -24.27 12.58
CA ASP A 73 49.41 -25.12 12.97
C ASP A 73 50.03 -25.81 11.75
N ARG A 74 49.20 -26.17 10.76
CA ARG A 74 49.64 -26.70 9.47
C ARG A 74 50.41 -25.66 8.65
N GLU A 75 49.98 -24.40 8.60
CA GLU A 75 50.69 -23.33 7.88
C GLU A 75 52.06 -23.08 8.50
N ILE A 76 52.12 -22.99 9.83
CA ILE A 76 53.37 -22.78 10.58
C ILE A 76 54.36 -23.94 10.35
N ASP A 77 53.91 -25.20 10.42
CA ASP A 77 54.75 -26.39 10.15
C ASP A 77 55.27 -26.42 8.69
N LEU A 78 54.45 -26.04 7.71
CA LEU A 78 54.91 -26.02 6.32
C LEU A 78 55.89 -24.87 6.05
N MET A 79 55.70 -23.72 6.72
CA MET A 79 56.61 -22.59 6.62
C MET A 79 57.98 -22.87 7.24
N SER A 80 58.02 -23.56 8.39
CA SER A 80 59.28 -23.95 9.04
C SER A 80 60.08 -24.96 8.21
N ARG A 81 59.41 -25.76 7.38
CA ARG A 81 60.01 -26.66 6.37
C ARG A 81 60.34 -25.97 5.04
N GLU A 82 60.27 -24.65 4.99
CA GLU A 82 60.61 -23.83 3.82
C GLU A 82 59.80 -24.14 2.55
N VAL A 83 58.54 -24.58 2.72
CA VAL A 83 57.63 -24.75 1.58
C VAL A 83 57.40 -23.41 0.88
N LYS A 84 57.49 -23.41 -0.46
CA LYS A 84 57.29 -22.21 -1.29
C LYS A 84 55.90 -21.61 -1.06
N GLU A 85 55.84 -20.28 -0.99
CA GLU A 85 54.60 -19.56 -0.68
C GLU A 85 53.44 -19.84 -1.66
N CYS A 86 53.75 -20.05 -2.94
CA CYS A 86 52.75 -20.39 -3.96
C CYS A 86 51.97 -21.68 -3.63
N ASN A 87 52.61 -22.63 -2.94
CA ASN A 87 51.98 -23.89 -2.52
C ASN A 87 51.10 -23.71 -1.28
N LEU A 88 51.22 -22.59 -0.56
CA LEU A 88 50.43 -22.30 0.64
C LEU A 88 49.16 -21.48 0.33
N GLU A 89 48.97 -21.03 -0.91
CA GLU A 89 47.85 -20.15 -1.27
C GLU A 89 46.48 -20.74 -0.92
N GLY A 90 46.26 -22.03 -1.21
CA GLY A 90 45.00 -22.72 -0.90
C GLY A 90 44.74 -22.77 0.61
N LEU A 91 45.79 -23.07 1.39
CA LEU A 91 45.73 -23.11 2.85
C LEU A 91 45.41 -21.72 3.43
N ARG A 92 46.14 -20.69 2.97
CA ARG A 92 45.94 -19.29 3.38
C ARG A 92 44.52 -18.81 3.06
N LYS A 93 44.00 -19.11 1.85
CA LYS A 93 42.61 -18.82 1.46
C LYS A 93 41.60 -19.52 2.37
N ARG A 94 41.84 -20.79 2.73
CA ARG A 94 40.96 -21.54 3.63
C ARG A 94 40.93 -20.93 5.03
N ILE A 95 42.09 -20.59 5.60
CA ILE A 95 42.20 -19.89 6.89
C ILE A 95 41.44 -18.57 6.86
N CYS A 96 41.67 -17.72 5.85
CA CYS A 96 40.93 -16.46 5.70
C CYS A 96 39.41 -16.67 5.62
N THR A 97 38.97 -17.69 4.88
CA THR A 97 37.54 -17.99 4.68
C THR A 97 36.88 -18.43 5.98
N LEU A 98 37.51 -19.36 6.71
CA LEU A 98 36.97 -19.83 7.98
C LEU A 98 36.99 -18.73 9.04
N PHE A 99 38.04 -17.90 9.07
CA PHE A 99 38.05 -16.75 9.97
C PHE A 99 36.97 -15.72 9.62
N LEU A 100 36.66 -15.52 8.33
CA LEU A 100 35.53 -14.70 7.93
C LEU A 100 34.18 -15.30 8.39
N GLN A 101 34.04 -16.63 8.39
CA GLN A 101 32.87 -17.30 8.96
C GLN A 101 32.79 -17.05 10.47
N TYR A 102 33.90 -17.20 11.19
CA TYR A 102 34.00 -16.89 12.61
C TYR A 102 33.56 -15.45 12.92
N ILE A 103 34.05 -14.46 12.16
CA ILE A 103 33.67 -13.04 12.32
C ILE A 103 32.17 -12.79 12.10
N LYS A 104 31.48 -13.63 11.32
CA LYS A 104 30.05 -13.48 10.99
C LYS A 104 29.12 -14.13 12.02
N ILE A 105 29.64 -14.79 13.03
CA ILE A 105 28.86 -15.44 14.08
C ILE A 105 28.60 -14.42 15.21
N PRO A 106 27.34 -14.08 15.54
CA PRO A 106 27.00 -13.08 16.57
C PRO A 106 27.61 -13.36 17.94
N GLU A 107 27.77 -14.63 18.30
CA GLU A 107 28.38 -15.08 19.55
C GLU A 107 29.83 -14.59 19.68
N PHE A 108 30.56 -14.50 18.55
CA PHE A 108 31.97 -14.11 18.50
C PHE A 108 32.16 -12.62 18.13
N ASN A 109 31.18 -12.06 17.41
CA ASN A 109 31.13 -10.66 17.00
C ASN A 109 29.71 -10.10 17.20
N PRO A 110 29.40 -9.59 18.40
CA PRO A 110 28.05 -9.16 18.76
C PRO A 110 27.45 -8.11 17.83
N GLN A 111 28.30 -7.27 17.21
CA GLN A 111 27.85 -6.22 16.29
C GLN A 111 27.22 -6.78 15.00
N VAL A 112 27.47 -8.05 14.67
CA VAL A 112 26.84 -8.71 13.52
C VAL A 112 25.36 -8.95 13.73
N ALA A 113 24.89 -9.15 14.98
CA ALA A 113 23.48 -9.44 15.27
C ALA A 113 22.53 -8.41 14.66
N GLY A 114 22.87 -7.11 14.73
CA GLY A 114 22.08 -6.03 14.15
C GLY A 114 22.14 -5.91 12.63
N LEU A 115 23.04 -6.65 11.97
CA LEU A 115 23.17 -6.68 10.50
C LEU A 115 22.49 -7.91 9.87
N ILE A 116 22.11 -8.90 10.67
CA ILE A 116 21.43 -10.09 10.19
C ILE A 116 19.94 -9.77 10.01
N LYS A 117 19.43 -9.95 8.80
CA LYS A 117 18.01 -9.70 8.45
C LYS A 117 17.06 -10.77 9.00
N VAL A 118 17.55 -11.98 9.21
CA VAL A 118 16.78 -13.13 9.65
C VAL A 118 17.14 -13.44 11.11
N PRO A 119 16.17 -13.45 12.04
CA PRO A 119 16.40 -13.92 13.40
C PRO A 119 17.08 -15.29 13.40
N GLN A 120 18.17 -15.44 14.14
CA GLN A 120 18.90 -16.70 14.31
C GLN A 120 18.05 -17.77 15.03
N ASP A 121 17.04 -17.35 15.80
CA ASP A 121 16.10 -18.22 16.49
C ASP A 121 14.81 -18.38 15.66
N PRO A 122 14.53 -19.59 15.12
CA PRO A 122 13.32 -19.87 14.36
C PRO A 122 12.03 -19.60 15.15
N LEU A 123 12.05 -19.76 16.49
CA LEU A 123 10.86 -19.57 17.32
C LEU A 123 10.43 -18.10 17.42
N LYS A 124 11.36 -17.16 17.20
CA LYS A 124 11.05 -15.72 17.14
C LYS A 124 10.34 -15.31 15.85
N LEU A 125 10.45 -16.11 14.78
CA LEU A 125 9.73 -15.87 13.53
C LEU A 125 8.23 -16.18 13.67
N TYR A 126 7.88 -17.26 14.37
CA TYR A 126 6.50 -17.72 14.48
C TYR A 126 5.61 -16.86 15.39
N LYS A 127 6.18 -16.11 16.34
CA LYS A 127 5.39 -15.32 17.30
C LYS A 127 4.87 -13.99 16.74
N ASN A 128 5.42 -13.50 15.63
CA ASN A 128 5.19 -12.14 15.14
C ASN A 128 4.66 -12.12 13.70
N VAL A 129 3.91 -13.14 13.30
CA VAL A 129 3.27 -13.21 11.99
C VAL A 129 1.84 -13.70 12.13
N TYR A 130 0.94 -13.09 11.36
CA TYR A 130 -0.46 -13.50 11.23
C TYR A 130 -0.78 -13.86 9.79
N PHE A 131 -1.77 -14.73 9.61
CA PHE A 131 -2.21 -15.20 8.31
C PHE A 131 -3.38 -14.37 7.78
N CYS A 132 -3.25 -13.82 6.57
CA CYS A 132 -4.35 -13.16 5.89
C CYS A 132 -5.16 -14.17 5.06
N HIS A 133 -6.44 -14.32 5.38
CA HIS A 133 -7.34 -15.24 4.67
C HIS A 133 -7.70 -14.82 3.24
N SER A 134 -7.40 -13.58 2.82
CA SER A 134 -7.74 -13.08 1.47
C SER A 134 -6.61 -13.18 0.47
N CYS A 135 -5.35 -13.03 0.91
CA CYS A 135 -4.18 -13.12 0.04
C CYS A 135 -3.26 -14.29 0.36
N GLU A 136 -3.63 -15.10 1.36
CA GLU A 136 -2.92 -16.33 1.79
C GLU A 136 -1.45 -16.09 2.19
N LYS A 137 -1.13 -14.89 2.69
CA LYS A 137 0.22 -14.51 3.11
C LYS A 137 0.33 -14.40 4.62
N TYR A 138 1.48 -14.80 5.14
CA TYR A 138 1.93 -14.49 6.50
C TYR A 138 2.53 -13.08 6.52
N LEU A 139 1.98 -12.20 7.35
CA LEU A 139 2.34 -10.80 7.43
C LEU A 139 2.53 -10.37 8.90
N ALA A 140 3.26 -9.30 9.11
CA ALA A 140 3.46 -8.74 10.45
C ALA A 140 2.13 -8.22 11.04
N PRO A 141 1.98 -8.19 12.38
CA PRO A 141 0.84 -7.59 13.07
C PRO A 141 0.47 -6.18 12.60
N THR A 142 1.47 -5.37 12.24
CA THR A 142 1.30 -3.99 11.75
C THR A 142 0.55 -3.90 10.42
N GLU A 143 0.51 -4.99 9.64
CA GLU A 143 -0.15 -5.06 8.34
C GLU A 143 -1.66 -5.36 8.45
N PHE A 144 -2.16 -5.61 9.67
CA PHE A 144 -3.57 -5.86 9.91
C PHE A 144 -4.20 -4.66 10.62
N PRO A 145 -5.35 -4.17 10.15
CA PRO A 145 -6.18 -3.32 10.99
C PRO A 145 -6.65 -4.17 12.17
N ILE A 146 -6.48 -3.67 13.40
CA ILE A 146 -7.11 -4.24 14.59
C ILE A 146 -8.32 -3.36 14.88
N PRO A 147 -9.53 -3.74 14.45
CA PRO A 147 -10.73 -3.01 14.86
C PRO A 147 -10.84 -3.09 16.38
N ALA A 148 -11.20 -1.98 17.03
CA ALA A 148 -11.30 -1.90 18.49
C ALA A 148 -12.23 -2.97 19.12
N ASN A 149 -13.11 -3.57 18.31
CA ASN A 149 -14.17 -4.47 18.75
C ASN A 149 -14.00 -5.91 18.23
N SER A 150 -12.86 -6.24 17.61
CA SER A 150 -12.62 -7.54 16.96
C SER A 150 -11.52 -8.32 17.66
N HIS A 151 -11.85 -9.52 18.13
CA HIS A 151 -10.87 -10.45 18.71
C HIS A 151 -10.22 -11.37 17.66
N THR A 152 -10.62 -11.29 16.39
CA THR A 152 -10.07 -12.11 15.31
C THR A 152 -9.22 -11.27 14.36
N ILE A 153 -8.04 -11.80 14.00
CA ILE A 153 -7.22 -11.22 12.94
C ILE A 153 -7.87 -11.57 11.60
N GLY A 154 -8.43 -10.55 10.94
CA GLY A 154 -9.15 -10.69 9.68
C GLY A 154 -8.25 -10.54 8.45
N ARG A 155 -8.67 -9.66 7.53
CA ARG A 155 -7.95 -9.37 6.28
C ARG A 155 -6.83 -8.35 6.53
N CYS A 156 -5.74 -8.43 5.77
CA CYS A 156 -4.69 -7.42 5.82
C CYS A 156 -5.15 -6.08 5.22
N ARG A 157 -4.43 -5.00 5.55
CA ARG A 157 -4.76 -3.64 5.13
C ARG A 157 -4.84 -3.50 3.60
N SER A 158 -3.95 -4.14 2.86
CA SER A 158 -3.96 -4.12 1.40
C SER A 158 -5.22 -4.80 0.82
N CYS A 159 -5.60 -5.97 1.32
CA CYS A 159 -6.84 -6.63 0.90
C CYS A 159 -8.07 -5.81 1.27
N TYR A 160 -8.06 -5.12 2.41
CA TYR A 160 -9.13 -4.22 2.82
C TYR A 160 -9.27 -3.02 1.86
N GLN A 161 -8.14 -2.40 1.49
CA GLN A 161 -8.12 -1.31 0.51
C GLN A 161 -8.64 -1.75 -0.86
N LEU A 162 -8.20 -2.90 -1.36
CA LEU A 162 -8.66 -3.45 -2.63
C LEU A 162 -10.17 -3.75 -2.63
N ASP A 163 -10.71 -4.29 -1.53
CA ASP A 163 -12.16 -4.52 -1.38
C ASP A 163 -12.94 -3.20 -1.42
N ASN A 164 -12.47 -2.16 -0.72
CA ASN A 164 -13.10 -0.84 -0.76
C ASN A 164 -13.05 -0.20 -2.14
N GLU A 165 -11.91 -0.27 -2.82
CA GLU A 165 -11.76 0.22 -4.20
C GLU A 165 -12.68 -0.54 -5.17
N ALA A 166 -12.86 -1.85 -4.98
CA ALA A 166 -13.78 -2.64 -5.79
C ALA A 166 -15.24 -2.21 -5.56
N ARG A 167 -15.66 -2.03 -4.30
CA ARG A 167 -17.00 -1.51 -3.96
C ARG A 167 -17.25 -0.13 -4.53
N GLN A 168 -16.28 0.76 -4.45
CA GLN A 168 -16.38 2.11 -5.01
C GLN A 168 -16.50 2.08 -6.54
N ARG A 169 -15.73 1.20 -7.21
CA ARG A 169 -15.85 0.96 -8.66
C ARG A 169 -17.22 0.43 -9.05
N GLU A 170 -17.77 -0.50 -8.26
CA GLU A 170 -19.11 -1.04 -8.49
C GLU A 170 -20.18 0.05 -8.40
N ALA A 171 -20.16 0.88 -7.35
CA ALA A 171 -21.09 2.02 -7.22
C ALA A 171 -20.98 3.01 -8.38
N TYR A 172 -19.75 3.36 -8.79
CA TYR A 172 -19.50 4.26 -9.92
C TYR A 172 -20.04 3.71 -11.24
N PHE A 173 -19.90 2.40 -11.47
CA PHE A 173 -20.50 1.73 -12.62
C PHE A 173 -22.03 1.83 -12.63
N LYS A 174 -22.70 1.81 -11.46
CA LYS A 174 -24.16 1.95 -11.37
C LYS A 174 -24.64 3.36 -11.66
N TYR A 175 -23.97 4.38 -11.13
CA TYR A 175 -24.29 5.77 -11.47
C TYR A 175 -24.18 6.02 -12.97
N ARG A 176 -23.20 5.38 -13.62
CA ARG A 176 -23.03 5.43 -15.07
C ARG A 176 -24.20 4.77 -15.80
N LEU A 177 -24.65 3.60 -15.36
CA LEU A 177 -25.78 2.90 -15.97
C LEU A 177 -27.09 3.71 -15.84
N ILE A 178 -27.33 4.32 -14.68
CA ILE A 178 -28.51 5.18 -14.48
C ILE A 178 -28.47 6.38 -15.44
N LEU A 179 -27.31 7.04 -15.60
CA LEU A 179 -27.15 8.15 -16.54
C LEU A 179 -27.35 7.71 -18.00
N GLU A 180 -26.77 6.57 -18.40
CA GLU A 180 -26.94 6.03 -19.75
C GLU A 180 -28.41 5.68 -20.04
N ASN A 181 -29.12 5.08 -19.09
CA ASN A 181 -30.53 4.77 -19.23
C ASN A 181 -31.39 6.03 -19.30
N LEU A 182 -31.11 7.02 -18.45
CA LEU A 182 -31.79 8.31 -18.47
C LEU A 182 -31.61 9.02 -19.82
N ARG A 183 -30.38 9.05 -20.35
CA ARG A 183 -30.12 9.64 -21.68
C ARG A 183 -30.89 8.92 -22.79
N LYS A 184 -30.96 7.58 -22.75
CA LYS A 184 -31.75 6.81 -23.72
C LYS A 184 -33.22 7.16 -23.64
N SER A 185 -33.80 7.18 -22.44
CA SER A 185 -35.22 7.52 -22.27
C SER A 185 -35.52 8.96 -22.69
N GLU A 186 -34.59 9.90 -22.52
CA GLU A 186 -34.78 11.29 -22.94
C GLU A 186 -34.79 11.45 -24.47
N VAL A 187 -33.99 10.66 -25.21
CA VAL A 187 -34.04 10.64 -26.68
C VAL A 187 -35.42 10.20 -27.18
N ASP A 188 -36.09 9.29 -26.48
CA ASP A 188 -37.41 8.77 -26.88
C ASP A 188 -38.51 9.84 -26.85
N TYR A 189 -38.35 10.93 -26.09
CA TYR A 189 -39.32 12.04 -26.04
C TYR A 189 -39.27 12.96 -27.27
N GLN A 190 -38.18 12.93 -28.06
CA GLN A 190 -37.99 13.72 -29.29
C GLN A 190 -38.25 15.24 -29.12
N ASP A 191 -37.99 15.78 -27.94
CA ASP A 191 -38.28 17.17 -27.57
C ASP A 191 -37.03 18.09 -27.55
N ASP A 192 -35.94 17.67 -28.21
CA ASP A 192 -34.65 18.36 -28.24
C ASP A 192 -34.09 18.70 -26.84
N SER A 193 -34.35 17.84 -25.85
CA SER A 193 -33.82 17.94 -24.49
C SER A 193 -32.29 17.89 -24.47
N LYS A 194 -31.66 18.95 -23.95
CA LYS A 194 -30.19 19.12 -23.99
C LYS A 194 -29.54 19.04 -22.62
N ILE A 195 -30.30 19.29 -21.56
CA ILE A 195 -29.78 19.36 -20.19
C ILE A 195 -29.21 18.01 -19.73
N VAL A 196 -29.86 16.89 -20.07
CA VAL A 196 -29.38 15.54 -19.70
C VAL A 196 -28.00 15.20 -20.26
N PHE A 197 -27.64 15.77 -21.41
CA PHE A 197 -26.34 15.54 -22.06
C PHE A 197 -25.23 16.43 -21.49
N LEU A 198 -25.57 17.52 -20.81
CA LEU A 198 -24.63 18.36 -20.08
C LEU A 198 -24.19 17.74 -18.75
N VAL A 199 -25.04 16.92 -18.14
CA VAL A 199 -24.76 16.24 -16.85
C VAL A 199 -23.71 15.16 -17.04
N GLN A 200 -22.64 15.22 -16.24
CA GLN A 200 -21.57 14.23 -16.23
C GLN A 200 -21.78 13.16 -15.14
N LEU A 201 -20.90 12.16 -15.11
CA LEU A 201 -20.98 11.07 -14.14
C LEU A 201 -20.82 11.54 -12.67
N PRO A 202 -19.90 12.46 -12.32
CA PRO A 202 -19.82 13.02 -10.97
C PRO A 202 -21.09 13.75 -10.54
N ASP A 203 -21.75 14.44 -11.48
CA ASP A 203 -23.00 15.15 -11.23
C ASP A 203 -24.14 14.17 -10.88
N MET A 204 -24.20 13.03 -11.57
CA MET A 204 -25.17 11.97 -11.27
C MET A 204 -24.90 11.30 -9.94
N GLN A 205 -23.62 11.06 -9.60
CA GLN A 205 -23.25 10.59 -8.28
C GLN A 205 -23.74 11.57 -7.20
N TYR A 206 -23.50 12.87 -7.38
CA TYR A 206 -23.94 13.90 -6.44
C TYR A 206 -25.47 13.94 -6.30
N LEU A 207 -26.21 13.85 -7.41
CA LEU A 207 -27.67 13.76 -7.37
C LEU A 207 -28.14 12.57 -6.54
N ILE A 208 -27.62 11.38 -6.80
CA ILE A 208 -28.08 10.17 -6.13
C ILE A 208 -27.69 10.19 -4.64
N GLU A 209 -26.44 10.50 -4.32
CA GLU A 209 -25.93 10.43 -2.95
C GLU A 209 -26.40 11.59 -2.06
N ASN A 210 -26.33 12.84 -2.55
CA ASN A 210 -26.51 14.02 -1.70
C ASN A 210 -27.90 14.65 -1.79
N ILE A 211 -28.60 14.49 -2.92
CA ILE A 211 -29.95 15.03 -3.10
C ILE A 211 -31.00 13.97 -2.79
N TRP A 212 -30.78 12.73 -3.25
CA TRP A 212 -31.72 11.62 -3.08
C TRP A 212 -31.35 10.62 -1.98
N ASN A 213 -30.18 10.74 -1.33
CA ASN A 213 -29.71 9.86 -0.26
C ASN A 213 -29.66 8.38 -0.65
N CYS A 214 -29.40 8.07 -1.91
CA CYS A 214 -29.40 6.72 -2.48
C CYS A 214 -30.73 5.96 -2.24
N GLN A 215 -31.86 6.68 -2.18
CA GLN A 215 -33.16 6.10 -1.89
C GLN A 215 -34.23 6.54 -2.90
N SER A 216 -35.12 5.61 -3.24
CA SER A 216 -36.35 5.96 -3.98
C SER A 216 -37.19 6.94 -3.18
N ALA A 217 -37.90 7.82 -3.90
CA ALA A 217 -38.70 8.86 -3.28
C ALA A 217 -39.93 8.29 -2.53
N LEU A 218 -40.51 7.19 -3.04
CA LEU A 218 -41.78 6.63 -2.54
C LEU A 218 -41.55 5.54 -1.49
N SER A 219 -40.91 4.42 -1.86
CA SER A 219 -40.67 3.28 -0.95
C SER A 219 -39.43 3.42 -0.05
N ALA A 220 -38.58 4.42 -0.26
CA ALA A 220 -37.26 4.55 0.37
C ALA A 220 -36.33 3.34 0.13
N CYS A 221 -36.53 2.62 -0.98
CA CYS A 221 -35.68 1.52 -1.40
C CYS A 221 -34.26 2.01 -1.69
N SER A 222 -33.24 1.37 -1.12
CA SER A 222 -31.83 1.73 -1.29
C SER A 222 -31.04 0.81 -2.24
N ASP A 223 -31.74 -0.07 -2.97
CA ASP A 223 -31.10 -0.93 -3.96
C ASP A 223 -30.79 -0.16 -5.26
N LEU A 224 -29.53 0.24 -5.42
CA LEU A 224 -29.05 0.95 -6.61
C LEU A 224 -29.30 0.21 -7.94
N TYR A 225 -29.52 -1.11 -7.94
CA TYR A 225 -29.80 -1.88 -9.16
C TYR A 225 -31.21 -1.66 -9.70
N ASP A 226 -32.12 -1.25 -8.82
CA ASP A 226 -33.53 -1.05 -9.15
C ASP A 226 -33.90 0.43 -9.28
N LEU A 227 -33.00 1.34 -8.90
CA LEU A 227 -33.24 2.77 -8.98
C LEU A 227 -33.05 3.32 -10.40
N VAL A 228 -33.97 4.20 -10.81
CA VAL A 228 -33.98 4.92 -12.08
C VAL A 228 -34.37 6.38 -11.85
N MET A 229 -33.83 7.28 -12.67
CA MET A 229 -34.26 8.68 -12.69
C MET A 229 -35.22 8.92 -13.84
N VAL A 230 -36.31 9.63 -13.56
CA VAL A 230 -37.29 10.06 -14.55
C VAL A 230 -37.65 11.53 -14.35
N ARG A 231 -38.30 12.14 -15.35
CA ARG A 231 -38.86 13.49 -15.23
C ARG A 231 -39.89 13.53 -14.10
N TRP A 232 -39.81 14.55 -13.25
CA TRP A 232 -40.84 14.78 -12.23
C TRP A 232 -42.13 15.30 -12.88
N ASP A 233 -42.01 16.33 -13.71
CA ASP A 233 -43.06 16.82 -14.58
C ASP A 233 -42.73 16.51 -16.04
N LYS A 234 -43.59 15.72 -16.67
CA LYS A 234 -43.44 15.28 -18.07
C LYS A 234 -43.52 16.43 -19.07
N GLN A 235 -44.19 17.51 -18.72
CA GLN A 235 -44.37 18.66 -19.62
C GLN A 235 -43.07 19.43 -19.85
N HIS A 236 -42.10 19.26 -18.96
CA HIS A 236 -40.82 19.95 -18.99
C HIS A 236 -39.69 18.97 -19.28
N GLU A 237 -38.63 19.43 -19.95
CA GLU A 237 -37.45 18.59 -20.20
C GLU A 237 -36.84 18.11 -18.88
N TRP A 238 -36.11 16.99 -18.93
CA TRP A 238 -35.41 16.53 -17.76
C TRP A 238 -34.34 17.53 -17.34
N SER A 239 -34.28 17.81 -16.05
CA SER A 239 -33.21 18.59 -15.45
C SER A 239 -32.98 18.13 -14.01
N PRO A 240 -31.83 18.48 -13.40
CA PRO A 240 -31.59 18.17 -11.99
C PRO A 240 -32.67 18.71 -11.03
N TRP A 241 -33.42 19.74 -11.43
CA TRP A 241 -34.54 20.32 -10.69
C TRP A 241 -35.93 19.96 -11.27
N ASN A 242 -35.99 19.02 -12.23
CA ASN A 242 -37.20 18.38 -12.74
C ASN A 242 -36.99 16.85 -12.82
N THR A 243 -36.43 16.26 -11.76
CA THR A 243 -36.10 14.83 -11.71
C THR A 243 -36.67 14.17 -10.48
N ILE A 244 -36.96 12.89 -10.53
CA ILE A 244 -37.30 12.07 -9.37
C ILE A 244 -36.57 10.72 -9.46
N LEU A 245 -36.01 10.28 -8.32
CA LEU A 245 -35.38 8.97 -8.20
C LEU A 245 -36.41 7.96 -7.65
N LEU A 246 -36.70 6.91 -8.42
CA LEU A 246 -37.73 5.91 -8.14
C LEU A 246 -37.19 4.50 -8.41
N THR A 247 -37.86 3.46 -7.93
CA THR A 247 -37.64 2.11 -8.45
C THR A 247 -38.19 1.98 -9.87
N LYS A 248 -37.82 0.96 -10.64
CA LYS A 248 -38.35 0.73 -12.00
C LYS A 248 -39.87 0.64 -12.00
N GLU A 249 -40.44 -0.12 -11.07
CA GLU A 249 -41.89 -0.29 -10.94
C GLU A 249 -42.60 1.03 -10.56
N GLU A 250 -42.01 1.79 -9.64
CA GLU A 250 -42.51 3.12 -9.24
C GLU A 250 -42.44 4.11 -10.40
N ALA A 251 -41.37 4.09 -11.18
CA ALA A 251 -41.20 4.93 -12.36
C ALA A 251 -42.25 4.62 -13.42
N ASP A 252 -42.52 3.34 -13.69
CA ASP A 252 -43.57 2.92 -14.63
C ASP A 252 -44.96 3.38 -14.18
N ALA A 253 -45.23 3.36 -12.87
CA ALA A 253 -46.46 3.91 -12.31
C ALA A 253 -46.52 5.44 -12.43
N HIS A 254 -45.43 6.13 -12.09
CA HIS A 254 -45.32 7.59 -12.18
C HIS A 254 -45.50 8.08 -13.62
N LEU A 255 -44.91 7.37 -14.59
CA LEU A 255 -45.02 7.66 -16.02
C LEU A 255 -46.42 7.38 -16.59
N LYS A 256 -47.35 6.79 -15.85
CA LYS A 256 -48.76 6.68 -16.27
C LYS A 256 -49.65 7.80 -15.74
N LEU A 257 -49.14 8.63 -14.82
CA LEU A 257 -49.92 9.70 -14.20
C LEU A 257 -50.11 10.89 -15.14
N CYS A 258 -51.32 11.46 -15.17
CA CYS A 258 -51.64 12.66 -15.95
C CYS A 258 -51.57 13.95 -15.13
N ASN A 259 -51.81 13.89 -13.81
CA ASN A 259 -51.83 15.07 -12.93
C ASN A 259 -51.12 14.78 -11.60
N LEU A 260 -49.97 15.41 -11.38
CA LEU A 260 -49.16 15.23 -10.16
C LEU A 260 -49.87 15.76 -8.92
N GLN A 261 -50.48 16.95 -9.01
CA GLN A 261 -51.15 17.65 -7.90
C GLN A 261 -52.40 16.91 -7.36
N LYS A 262 -53.00 16.04 -8.18
CA LYS A 262 -54.16 15.22 -7.76
C LYS A 262 -53.76 13.84 -7.25
N THR A 263 -52.58 13.36 -7.61
CA THR A 263 -52.14 12.00 -7.30
C THR A 263 -51.25 11.96 -6.07
N TYR A 264 -50.34 12.93 -5.93
CA TYR A 264 -49.46 13.02 -4.78
C TYR A 264 -50.01 13.98 -3.73
N GLU A 265 -49.83 13.62 -2.46
CA GLU A 265 -50.20 14.49 -1.36
C GLU A 265 -49.29 15.73 -1.30
N ALA A 266 -49.85 16.87 -0.89
CA ALA A 266 -49.11 18.13 -0.79
C ALA A 266 -47.81 18.06 0.05
N PRO A 267 -47.73 17.33 1.19
CA PRO A 267 -46.48 17.19 1.94
C PRO A 267 -45.38 16.48 1.14
N PHE A 268 -45.75 15.52 0.28
CA PHE A 268 -44.79 14.82 -0.57
C PHE A 268 -44.25 15.74 -1.67
N ILE A 269 -45.13 16.47 -2.36
CA ILE A 269 -44.75 17.45 -3.40
C ILE A 269 -43.78 18.47 -2.81
N TYR A 270 -44.10 19.01 -1.63
CA TYR A 270 -43.22 19.96 -0.94
C TYR A 270 -41.81 19.38 -0.68
N ARG A 271 -41.71 18.11 -0.25
CA ARG A 271 -40.41 17.45 -0.05
C ARG A 271 -39.61 17.33 -1.34
N ILE A 272 -40.28 17.04 -2.46
CA ILE A 272 -39.66 16.96 -3.78
C ILE A 272 -39.15 18.33 -4.23
N GLU A 273 -39.96 19.38 -4.07
CA GLU A 273 -39.57 20.76 -4.37
C GLU A 273 -38.34 21.19 -3.57
N GLN A 274 -38.24 20.83 -2.28
CA GLN A 274 -37.05 21.12 -1.48
C GLN A 274 -35.79 20.45 -2.05
N LYS A 275 -35.91 19.21 -2.56
CA LYS A 275 -34.80 18.52 -3.23
C LYS A 275 -34.43 19.21 -4.55
N HIS A 276 -35.42 19.66 -5.33
CA HIS A 276 -35.20 20.40 -6.57
C HIS A 276 -34.53 21.75 -6.33
N ILE A 277 -34.91 22.48 -5.28
CA ILE A 277 -34.25 23.73 -4.89
C ILE A 277 -32.77 23.48 -4.58
N ARG A 278 -32.46 22.43 -3.82
CA ARG A 278 -31.07 22.03 -3.53
C ARG A 278 -30.31 21.69 -4.81
N ALA A 279 -30.94 20.94 -5.71
CA ALA A 279 -30.35 20.61 -7.01
C ALA A 279 -30.07 21.87 -7.85
N LYS A 280 -31.03 22.80 -7.92
CA LYS A 280 -30.90 24.05 -8.67
C LYS A 280 -29.74 24.92 -8.17
N ASN A 281 -29.53 24.95 -6.85
CA ASN A 281 -28.40 25.68 -6.26
C ASN A 281 -27.06 25.05 -6.61
N TYR A 282 -26.95 23.71 -6.59
CA TYR A 282 -25.72 23.01 -6.93
C TYR A 282 -25.41 23.08 -8.44
N PHE A 283 -26.43 22.93 -9.29
CA PHE A 283 -26.32 22.91 -10.74
C PHE A 283 -26.58 24.26 -11.42
N ALA A 284 -26.36 25.38 -10.71
CA ALA A 284 -26.69 26.72 -11.18
C ALA A 284 -25.99 27.13 -12.50
N GLN A 285 -24.90 26.45 -12.86
CA GLN A 285 -24.16 26.69 -14.11
C GLN A 285 -24.77 26.01 -15.34
N ILE A 286 -25.59 24.95 -15.15
CA ILE A 286 -26.17 24.18 -16.26
C ILE A 286 -27.15 25.01 -17.12
N PRO A 287 -28.07 25.82 -16.56
CA PRO A 287 -28.94 26.69 -17.37
C PRO A 287 -28.16 27.67 -18.25
N VAL A 288 -27.06 28.21 -17.71
CA VAL A 288 -26.18 29.13 -18.45
C VAL A 288 -25.56 28.40 -19.64
N MET A 289 -25.03 27.20 -19.45
CA MET A 289 -24.46 26.37 -20.53
C MET A 289 -25.51 25.92 -21.55
N SER A 290 -26.72 25.56 -21.11
CA SER A 290 -27.82 25.16 -22.01
C SER A 290 -28.22 26.29 -22.96
N SER A 291 -28.27 27.54 -22.47
CA SER A 291 -28.60 28.71 -23.31
C SER A 291 -27.64 28.91 -24.50
N PHE A 292 -26.35 28.55 -24.34
CA PHE A 292 -25.37 28.58 -25.43
C PHE A 292 -25.57 27.46 -26.45
N LEU A 293 -26.02 26.27 -26.01
CA LEU A 293 -26.32 25.16 -26.92
C LEU A 293 -27.56 25.45 -27.78
N HIS A 294 -28.62 26.05 -27.22
CA HIS A 294 -29.80 26.44 -28.01
C HIS A 294 -29.47 27.53 -29.05
N ARG A 295 -28.59 28.50 -28.70
CA ARG A 295 -28.17 29.56 -29.61
C ARG A 295 -27.36 29.05 -30.80
N SER A 296 -26.49 28.06 -30.60
CA SER A 296 -25.68 27.45 -31.65
C SER A 296 -26.50 26.58 -32.61
N SER A 297 -27.51 25.86 -32.12
CA SER A 297 -28.44 25.09 -32.97
C SER A 297 -29.37 25.98 -33.82
N ASN A 298 -29.79 27.14 -33.30
CA ASN A 298 -30.59 28.09 -34.09
C ASN A 298 -29.79 28.78 -35.20
N GLN A 299 -28.47 28.92 -35.04
CA GLN A 299 -27.58 29.43 -36.10
C GLN A 299 -27.22 28.39 -37.16
N SER A 300 -27.28 27.10 -36.84
CA SER A 300 -27.00 26.02 -37.80
C SER A 300 -28.24 25.60 -38.63
N ASN A 301 -29.45 25.84 -38.13
CA ASN A 301 -30.71 25.65 -38.87
C ASN A 301 -31.14 26.87 -39.72
N ALA A 302 -30.31 27.92 -39.77
CA ALA A 302 -30.59 29.17 -40.52
C ALA A 302 -29.69 29.35 -41.76
N ASN A 303 -28.94 28.32 -42.16
CA ASN A 303 -28.13 28.28 -43.38
C ASN A 303 -28.56 27.15 -44.31
#